data_AF-A0A511Y8J5-F1
#
_entry.id   AF-A0A511Y8J5-F1
#
_cell.length_a   1.000
_cell.length_b   1.000
_cell.length_c   1.000
_cell.angle_alpha   90.00
_cell.angle_beta   90.00
_cell.angle_gamma   90.00
#
_symmetry.space_group_name_H-M   'P 1'
#
loop_
_entity.id
_entity.type
_entity.pdbx_description
1 polymer ?
#
loop_
_entity_poly.entity_id
_entity_poly.type
_entity_poly.pdbx_seq_one_letter_code
_entity_poly.pdbx_strand_id
1 'polypeptide(L)'
;MDAKKIIVKTESSNLWWGIYGLCDKAGWEDLELFYESGERIGAVCLNTKGYLRNLSNKESEKEFFDAVQKYLSDNACHYWFYYDEPEDEDFQEVSYDAPKNEKGVKPRFIDIWHPDEEIDLRTIETAVGSFAKNILEIENCTVEVVDDEPFEEAIKSFKIHQERFGGDDVKIRFSDELILELSERWKMEKEKILEKLNSSI
;
A
#
# COMPACT_ATOMS: atom_id res chain seq x y z
N MET A 1 25.48 -9.51 9.00
CA MET A 1 25.12 -8.46 8.03
C MET A 1 24.06 -7.63 8.71
N ASP A 2 24.24 -6.32 8.74
CA ASP A 2 23.26 -5.43 9.37
C ASP A 2 21.96 -5.43 8.57
N ALA A 3 20.82 -5.36 9.26
CA ALA A 3 19.53 -5.30 8.60
C ALA A 3 19.46 -4.02 7.76
N LYS A 4 19.06 -4.15 6.49
CA LYS A 4 18.78 -2.98 5.65
C LYS A 4 17.40 -2.45 6.01
N LYS A 5 17.27 -1.13 6.12
CA LYS A 5 15.99 -0.47 6.35
C LYS A 5 15.47 0.13 5.05
N ILE A 6 14.24 -0.21 4.70
CA ILE A 6 13.48 0.41 3.61
C ILE A 6 12.48 1.38 4.20
N ILE A 7 12.55 2.62 3.74
CA ILE A 7 11.61 3.67 4.08
C ILE A 7 10.53 3.69 3.00
N VAL A 8 9.27 3.65 3.41
CA VAL A 8 8.10 3.63 2.53
C VAL A 8 7.34 4.94 2.70
N LYS A 9 7.09 5.62 1.59
CA LYS A 9 6.18 6.75 1.53
C LYS A 9 4.93 6.38 0.76
N THR A 10 3.81 6.95 1.16
CA THR A 10 2.47 6.71 0.61
C THR A 10 2.02 7.96 -0.13
N GLU A 11 1.26 7.81 -1.21
CA GLU A 11 0.85 8.97 -2.02
C GLU A 11 -0.53 9.51 -1.64
N SER A 12 -1.42 8.67 -1.10
CA SER A 12 -2.81 9.05 -0.87
C SER A 12 -3.16 9.35 0.59
N SER A 13 -3.89 10.45 0.80
CA SER A 13 -4.54 10.72 2.09
C SER A 13 -5.63 9.71 2.44
N ASN A 14 -6.23 9.08 1.43
CA ASN A 14 -7.30 8.10 1.61
C ASN A 14 -6.82 6.86 2.38
N LEU A 15 -5.56 6.44 2.17
CA LEU A 15 -4.93 5.41 2.99
C LEU A 15 -4.94 5.81 4.47
N TRP A 16 -4.45 7.01 4.79
CA TRP A 16 -4.36 7.48 6.17
C TRP A 16 -5.73 7.65 6.82
N TRP A 17 -6.72 8.15 6.08
CA TRP A 17 -8.10 8.21 6.56
C TRP A 17 -8.63 6.83 6.95
N GLY A 18 -8.38 5.81 6.13
CA GLY A 18 -8.73 4.42 6.42
C GLY A 18 -7.97 3.85 7.61
N ILE A 19 -6.65 4.07 7.69
CA ILE A 19 -5.81 3.65 8.82
C ILE A 19 -6.28 4.26 10.14
N TYR A 20 -6.81 5.49 10.12
CA TYR A 20 -7.36 6.15 11.31
C TYR A 20 -8.87 5.89 11.53
N GLY A 21 -9.50 5.07 10.68
CA GLY A 21 -10.92 4.71 10.80
C GLY A 21 -11.90 5.84 10.47
N LEU A 22 -11.47 6.84 9.70
CA LEU A 22 -12.33 7.93 9.22
C LEU A 22 -13.20 7.47 8.04
N CYS A 23 -12.71 6.51 7.25
CA CYS A 23 -13.43 5.82 6.18
C CYS A 23 -12.99 4.35 6.09
N ASP A 24 -13.54 3.61 5.11
CA ASP A 24 -13.09 2.25 4.82
C ASP A 24 -11.61 2.26 4.40
N LYS A 25 -10.87 1.20 4.78
CA LYS A 25 -9.45 1.05 4.42
C LYS A 25 -9.30 0.92 2.90
N ALA A 26 -8.23 1.50 2.36
CA ALA A 26 -7.93 1.41 0.93
C ALA A 26 -7.64 -0.04 0.53
N GLY A 27 -8.02 -0.40 -0.70
CA GLY A 27 -7.67 -1.71 -1.28
C GLY A 27 -6.45 -1.67 -2.21
N TRP A 28 -6.00 -0.48 -2.58
CA TRP A 28 -4.78 -0.27 -3.36
C TRP A 28 -4.09 1.02 -2.91
N GLU A 29 -2.76 1.09 -3.06
CA GLU A 29 -1.96 2.28 -2.75
C GLU A 29 -0.64 2.26 -3.54
N ASP A 30 -0.21 3.43 -4.04
CA ASP A 30 1.12 3.61 -4.62
C ASP A 30 2.14 3.88 -3.51
N LEU A 31 3.24 3.13 -3.54
CA LEU A 31 4.30 3.17 -2.54
C LEU A 31 5.61 3.60 -3.18
N GLU A 32 6.22 4.66 -2.66
CA GLU A 32 7.59 5.01 -2.97
C GLU A 32 8.55 4.39 -1.96
N LEU A 33 9.59 3.73 -2.47
CA LEU A 33 10.56 2.98 -1.68
C LEU A 33 11.92 3.67 -1.70
N PHE A 34 12.51 3.84 -0.52
CA PHE A 34 13.83 4.45 -0.35
C PHE A 34 14.71 3.60 0.58
N TYR A 35 16.01 3.66 0.36
CA TYR A 35 16.97 3.22 1.38
C TYR A 35 17.03 4.25 2.52
N GLU A 36 17.50 3.85 3.70
CA GLU A 36 17.72 4.74 4.84
C GLU A 36 18.65 5.93 4.52
N SER A 37 19.54 5.78 3.54
CA SER A 37 20.38 6.86 3.02
C SER A 37 19.61 8.00 2.32
N GLY A 38 18.32 7.79 2.03
CA GLY A 38 17.48 8.67 1.23
C GLY A 38 17.56 8.39 -0.29
N GLU A 39 18.36 7.42 -0.71
CA GLU A 39 18.41 6.99 -2.12
C GLU A 39 17.10 6.28 -2.51
N ARG A 40 16.49 6.71 -3.62
CA ARG A 40 15.25 6.13 -4.15
C ARG A 40 15.52 4.75 -4.75
N ILE A 41 14.76 3.76 -4.31
CA ILE A 41 14.74 2.41 -4.87
C ILE A 41 13.83 2.40 -6.09
N GLY A 42 12.60 2.88 -5.94
CA GLY A 42 11.60 2.90 -7.01
C GLY A 42 10.19 3.06 -6.43
N ALA A 43 9.18 2.76 -7.26
CA ALA A 43 7.79 2.74 -6.85
C ALA A 43 7.13 1.40 -7.20
N VAL A 44 6.11 1.03 -6.43
CA VAL A 44 5.27 -0.17 -6.63
C VAL A 44 3.83 0.16 -6.24
N CYS A 45 2.86 -0.51 -6.85
CA CYS A 45 1.47 -0.41 -6.42
C CYS A 45 1.10 -1.62 -5.56
N LEU A 46 0.75 -1.39 -4.31
CA LEU A 46 0.24 -2.42 -3.41
C LEU A 46 -1.25 -2.62 -3.69
N ASN A 47 -1.66 -3.84 -3.96
CA ASN A 47 -3.04 -4.23 -4.24
C ASN A 47 -3.47 -5.37 -3.31
N THR A 48 -4.64 -5.25 -2.70
CA THR A 48 -5.22 -6.29 -1.83
C THR A 48 -6.08 -7.25 -2.63
N LYS A 49 -6.40 -8.40 -2.03
CA LYS A 49 -7.43 -9.30 -2.59
C LYS A 49 -8.77 -8.61 -2.75
N GLY A 50 -9.16 -7.80 -1.77
CA GLY A 50 -10.41 -7.05 -1.78
C GLY A 50 -10.55 -6.19 -3.04
N TYR A 51 -9.50 -5.46 -3.36
CA TYR A 51 -9.43 -4.62 -4.55
C TYR A 51 -9.45 -5.42 -5.85
N LEU A 52 -8.55 -6.40 -6.01
CA LEU A 52 -8.40 -7.14 -7.27
C LEU A 52 -9.65 -7.96 -7.61
N ARG A 53 -10.39 -8.44 -6.60
CA ARG A 53 -11.68 -9.09 -6.80
C ARG A 53 -12.68 -8.15 -7.51
N ASN A 54 -12.74 -6.89 -7.10
CA ASN A 54 -13.65 -5.90 -7.69
C ASN A 54 -13.19 -5.46 -9.09
N LEU A 55 -11.87 -5.43 -9.33
CA LEU A 55 -11.29 -5.06 -10.62
C LEU A 55 -11.53 -6.12 -11.71
N SER A 56 -11.58 -7.40 -11.33
CA SER A 56 -11.66 -8.55 -12.26
C SER A 56 -12.95 -8.67 -13.08
N ASN A 57 -13.93 -7.77 -12.92
CA ASN A 57 -15.18 -7.78 -13.69
C ASN A 57 -15.06 -7.23 -15.13
N LYS A 58 -13.85 -6.91 -15.62
CA LYS A 58 -13.61 -6.39 -16.97
C LYS A 58 -12.85 -7.43 -17.82
N GLU A 59 -13.56 -8.12 -18.71
CA GLU A 59 -13.06 -9.22 -19.56
C GLU A 59 -11.98 -8.82 -20.60
N SER A 60 -11.55 -7.56 -20.68
CA SER A 60 -10.71 -7.09 -21.81
C SER A 60 -9.28 -7.62 -21.82
N GLU A 61 -8.78 -8.19 -20.72
CA GLU A 61 -7.41 -8.70 -20.60
C GLU A 61 -7.41 -10.10 -19.98
N LYS A 62 -7.50 -11.13 -20.83
CA LYS A 62 -7.62 -12.52 -20.39
C LYS A 62 -6.45 -12.98 -19.51
N GLU A 63 -5.23 -12.62 -19.85
CA GLU A 63 -4.03 -13.04 -19.09
C GLU A 63 -4.01 -12.44 -17.68
N PHE A 64 -4.31 -11.14 -17.57
CA PHE A 64 -4.47 -10.47 -16.29
C PHE A 64 -5.61 -11.10 -15.48
N PHE A 65 -6.77 -11.33 -16.10
CA PHE A 65 -7.91 -11.95 -15.45
C PHE A 65 -7.56 -13.35 -14.91
N ASP A 66 -6.96 -14.21 -15.73
CA ASP A 66 -6.57 -15.57 -15.34
C ASP A 66 -5.54 -15.54 -14.19
N ALA A 67 -4.59 -14.59 -14.23
CA ALA A 67 -3.63 -14.38 -13.15
C ALA A 67 -4.30 -13.93 -11.84
N VAL A 68 -5.25 -12.98 -11.91
CA VAL A 68 -6.02 -12.54 -10.74
C VAL A 68 -6.85 -13.68 -10.18
N GLN A 69 -7.54 -14.48 -11.00
CA GLN A 69 -8.32 -15.63 -10.51
C GLN A 69 -7.43 -16.66 -9.80
N LYS A 70 -6.25 -16.93 -10.35
CA LYS A 70 -5.27 -17.81 -9.70
C LYS A 70 -4.81 -17.23 -8.36
N TYR A 71 -4.46 -15.95 -8.33
CA TYR A 71 -4.06 -15.25 -7.12
C TYR A 71 -5.15 -15.27 -6.04
N LEU A 72 -6.41 -15.00 -6.39
CA LEU A 72 -7.53 -14.98 -5.45
C LEU A 72 -7.77 -16.34 -4.77
N SER A 73 -7.28 -17.44 -5.37
CA SER A 73 -7.34 -18.79 -4.81
C SER A 73 -6.18 -19.17 -3.88
N ASP A 74 -5.16 -18.32 -3.77
CA ASP A 74 -3.93 -18.52 -2.98
C ASP A 74 -3.83 -17.49 -1.84
N ASN A 75 -2.97 -17.72 -0.84
CA ASN A 75 -2.71 -16.81 0.29
C ASN A 75 -1.26 -16.31 0.34
N ALA A 76 -0.55 -16.34 -0.78
CA ALA A 76 0.80 -15.78 -0.92
C ALA A 76 0.77 -14.38 -1.53
N CYS A 77 1.89 -13.65 -1.42
CA CYS A 77 2.13 -12.46 -2.22
C CYS A 77 2.48 -12.85 -3.66
N HIS A 78 1.88 -12.16 -4.63
CA HIS A 78 2.20 -12.29 -6.05
C HIS A 78 2.70 -10.95 -6.60
N TYR A 79 3.32 -10.99 -7.77
CA TYR A 79 3.83 -9.80 -8.44
C TYR A 79 3.31 -9.77 -9.87
N TRP A 80 2.86 -8.60 -10.30
CA TRP A 80 2.46 -8.37 -11.68
C TRP A 80 3.35 -7.30 -12.30
N PHE A 81 3.83 -7.58 -13.51
CA PHE A 81 4.89 -6.82 -14.14
C PHE A 81 4.35 -6.14 -15.40
N TYR A 82 4.46 -4.82 -15.45
CA TYR A 82 4.15 -4.05 -16.65
C TYR A 82 5.44 -3.77 -17.40
N TYR A 83 5.49 -4.10 -18.68
CA TYR A 83 6.65 -3.90 -19.54
C TYR A 83 6.29 -2.91 -20.64
N ASP A 84 7.23 -2.03 -20.97
CA ASP A 84 7.17 -1.26 -22.21
C ASP A 84 7.70 -2.05 -23.39
N GLU A 85 7.32 -1.63 -24.58
CA GLU A 85 7.92 -2.09 -25.81
C GLU A 85 9.20 -1.29 -26.11
N PRO A 86 10.30 -1.92 -26.58
CA PRO A 86 11.55 -1.23 -26.88
C PRO A 86 11.42 -0.03 -27.82
N GLU A 87 10.37 0.00 -28.64
CA GLU A 87 10.07 1.05 -29.60
C GLU A 87 9.17 2.18 -29.05
N ASP A 88 8.71 2.09 -27.80
CA ASP A 88 7.85 3.10 -27.18
C ASP A 88 8.58 4.44 -26.99
N GLU A 89 7.88 5.54 -27.24
CA GLU A 89 8.44 6.90 -27.14
C GLU A 89 8.82 7.26 -25.69
N ASP A 90 8.10 6.70 -24.72
CA ASP A 90 8.30 6.89 -23.27
C ASP A 90 8.84 5.65 -22.57
N PHE A 91 9.61 4.80 -23.28
CA PHE A 91 10.21 3.58 -22.74
C PHE A 91 10.91 3.79 -21.39
N GLN A 92 10.48 3.02 -20.38
CA GLN A 92 11.04 3.05 -19.04
C GLN A 92 11.29 1.64 -18.49
N GLU A 93 12.33 1.55 -17.66
CA GLU A 93 12.66 0.36 -16.89
C GLU A 93 12.87 0.75 -15.43
N VAL A 94 12.47 -0.12 -14.50
CA VAL A 94 12.84 0.03 -13.09
C VAL A 94 14.36 0.08 -12.94
N SER A 95 14.85 0.84 -11.97
CA SER A 95 16.28 1.04 -11.73
C SER A 95 16.97 -0.16 -11.07
N TYR A 96 16.22 -1.05 -10.42
CA TYR A 96 16.72 -2.26 -9.77
C TYR A 96 16.67 -3.48 -10.70
N ASP A 97 17.29 -4.58 -10.27
CA ASP A 97 17.19 -5.86 -10.98
C ASP A 97 15.79 -6.44 -10.80
N ALA A 98 15.17 -6.80 -11.92
CA ALA A 98 13.81 -7.34 -11.98
C ALA A 98 13.72 -8.34 -13.15
N PRO A 99 12.72 -9.26 -13.13
CA PRO A 99 12.53 -10.23 -14.21
C PRO A 99 12.43 -9.54 -15.56
N LYS A 100 13.15 -10.04 -16.55
CA LYS A 100 13.10 -9.53 -17.93
C LYS A 100 12.09 -10.31 -18.74
N ASN A 101 11.38 -9.64 -19.65
CA ASN A 101 10.53 -10.31 -20.63
C ASN A 101 11.37 -11.02 -21.73
N GLU A 102 10.70 -11.65 -22.70
CA GLU A 102 11.35 -12.37 -23.81
C GLU A 102 12.26 -11.50 -24.67
N LYS A 103 12.07 -10.17 -24.64
CA LYS A 103 12.87 -9.17 -25.36
C LYS A 103 14.06 -8.66 -24.54
N GLY A 104 14.22 -9.12 -23.30
CA GLY A 104 15.30 -8.71 -22.40
C GLY A 104 15.06 -7.38 -21.68
N VAL A 105 13.83 -6.88 -21.69
CA VAL A 105 13.38 -5.62 -21.07
C VAL A 105 12.89 -5.89 -19.65
N LYS A 106 13.32 -5.08 -18.68
CA LYS A 106 12.80 -5.07 -17.30
C LYS A 106 11.43 -4.38 -17.26
N PRO A 107 10.60 -4.67 -16.25
CA PRO A 107 9.33 -3.96 -16.09
C PRO A 107 9.55 -2.45 -15.95
N ARG A 108 8.60 -1.65 -16.43
CA ARG A 108 8.47 -0.22 -16.10
C ARG A 108 7.90 -0.02 -14.70
N PHE A 109 7.03 -0.93 -14.27
CA PHE A 109 6.28 -0.85 -13.03
C PHE A 109 5.86 -2.23 -12.54
N ILE A 110 5.67 -2.38 -11.23
CA ILE A 110 5.36 -3.65 -10.59
C ILE A 110 4.22 -3.44 -9.59
N ASP A 111 3.20 -4.28 -9.68
CA ASP A 111 2.21 -4.41 -8.61
C ASP A 111 2.65 -5.50 -7.63
N ILE A 112 2.45 -5.24 -6.33
CA ILE A 112 2.46 -6.25 -5.30
C ILE A 112 1.01 -6.64 -5.02
N TRP A 113 0.69 -7.92 -5.17
CA TRP A 113 -0.63 -8.46 -4.83
C TRP A 113 -0.55 -9.15 -3.47
N HIS A 114 -1.05 -8.48 -2.43
CA HIS A 114 -0.95 -8.92 -1.04
C HIS A 114 -2.23 -9.63 -0.57
N PRO A 115 -2.12 -10.80 0.10
CA PRO A 115 -3.27 -11.66 0.40
C PRO A 115 -4.31 -11.09 1.37
N ASP A 116 -4.03 -9.97 2.02
CA ASP A 116 -4.99 -9.26 2.87
C ASP A 116 -6.15 -8.69 2.03
N GLU A 117 -7.26 -8.36 2.69
CA GLU A 117 -8.44 -7.79 2.03
C GLU A 117 -8.37 -6.27 1.91
N GLU A 118 -7.68 -5.61 2.83
CA GLU A 118 -7.57 -4.16 2.95
C GLU A 118 -6.15 -3.78 3.35
N ILE A 119 -5.75 -2.54 3.12
CA ILE A 119 -4.40 -2.06 3.43
C ILE A 119 -4.37 -1.46 4.83
N ASP A 120 -3.56 -2.06 5.70
CA ASP A 120 -3.05 -1.43 6.90
C ASP A 120 -1.51 -1.33 6.87
N LEU A 121 -0.91 -0.83 7.95
CA LEU A 121 0.53 -0.67 8.04
C LEU A 121 1.27 -2.00 7.99
N ARG A 122 0.72 -3.04 8.63
CA ARG A 122 1.29 -4.38 8.62
C ARG A 122 1.22 -4.99 7.23
N THR A 123 0.15 -4.75 6.49
CA THR A 123 0.03 -5.10 5.07
C THR A 123 1.18 -4.47 4.27
N ILE A 124 1.45 -3.17 4.45
CA ILE A 124 2.56 -2.48 3.77
C ILE A 124 3.91 -3.08 4.18
N GLU A 125 4.15 -3.26 5.48
CA GLU A 125 5.42 -3.81 6.00
C GLU A 125 5.70 -5.22 5.47
N THR A 126 4.69 -6.09 5.46
CA THR A 126 4.83 -7.48 4.99
C THR A 126 4.90 -7.59 3.48
N ALA A 127 4.17 -6.74 2.74
CA ALA A 127 4.26 -6.63 1.29
C ALA A 127 5.66 -6.17 0.85
N VAL A 128 6.13 -5.04 1.39
CA VAL A 128 7.44 -4.48 1.07
C VAL A 128 8.57 -5.39 1.54
N GLY A 129 8.45 -6.02 2.72
CA GLY A 129 9.42 -7.00 3.20
C GLY A 129 9.53 -8.21 2.26
N SER A 130 8.39 -8.71 1.75
CA SER A 130 8.37 -9.79 0.77
C SER A 130 8.98 -9.36 -0.56
N PHE A 131 8.63 -8.16 -1.04
CA PHE A 131 9.20 -7.57 -2.25
C PHE A 131 10.72 -7.38 -2.15
N ALA A 132 11.20 -6.85 -1.03
CA ALA A 132 12.62 -6.66 -0.77
C ALA A 132 13.38 -7.98 -0.83
N LYS A 133 12.82 -9.05 -0.26
CA LYS A 133 13.41 -10.38 -0.33
C LYS A 133 13.39 -10.96 -1.75
N ASN A 134 12.22 -10.97 -2.39
CA ASN A 134 11.98 -11.74 -3.60
C ASN A 134 12.43 -11.04 -4.89
N ILE A 135 12.46 -9.70 -4.90
CA ILE A 135 12.80 -8.89 -6.07
C ILE A 135 14.12 -8.16 -5.88
N LEU A 136 14.34 -7.56 -4.70
CA LEU A 136 15.58 -6.80 -4.43
C LEU A 136 16.72 -7.65 -3.85
N GLU A 137 16.48 -8.93 -3.58
CA GLU A 137 17.43 -9.88 -2.97
C GLU A 137 17.98 -9.42 -1.60
N ILE A 138 17.13 -8.73 -0.81
CA ILE A 138 17.45 -8.24 0.53
C ILE A 138 16.83 -9.18 1.58
N GLU A 139 17.62 -10.12 2.10
CA GLU A 139 17.15 -11.15 3.05
C GLU A 139 16.81 -10.62 4.45
N ASN A 140 17.53 -9.60 4.94
CA ASN A 140 17.32 -9.02 6.26
C ASN A 140 16.88 -7.56 6.11
N CYS A 141 15.58 -7.36 5.93
CA CYS A 141 14.96 -6.05 5.74
C CYS A 141 14.08 -5.66 6.94
N THR A 142 14.19 -4.43 7.42
CA THR A 142 13.16 -3.77 8.22
C THR A 142 12.44 -2.75 7.34
N VAL A 143 11.13 -2.60 7.53
CA VAL A 143 10.31 -1.65 6.78
C VAL A 143 9.82 -0.59 7.75
N GLU A 144 9.93 0.68 7.36
CA GLU A 144 9.36 1.80 8.09
C GLU A 144 8.45 2.58 7.15
N VAL A 145 7.16 2.65 7.49
CA VAL A 145 6.19 3.49 6.80
C VAL A 145 6.23 4.88 7.41
N VAL A 146 6.56 5.89 6.62
CA VAL A 146 6.62 7.29 7.07
C VAL A 146 5.20 7.77 7.36
N ASP A 147 4.99 8.37 8.53
CA ASP A 147 3.74 9.04 8.89
C ASP A 147 3.65 10.42 8.21
N ASP A 148 3.41 10.40 6.89
CA ASP A 148 3.33 11.63 6.09
C ASP A 148 2.06 12.45 6.41
N GLU A 149 1.03 11.82 6.98
CA GLU A 149 -0.21 12.49 7.39
C GLU A 149 -0.60 12.12 8.83
N PRO A 150 -0.12 12.88 9.83
CA PRO A 150 -0.52 12.69 11.22
C PRO A 150 -2.04 12.81 11.40
N PHE A 151 -2.58 12.13 12.40
CA PHE A 151 -4.03 12.05 12.67
C PHE A 151 -4.76 13.40 12.64
N GLU A 152 -4.18 14.42 13.26
CA GLU A 152 -4.78 15.76 13.29
C GLU A 152 -4.89 16.41 11.92
N GLU A 153 -3.96 16.12 11.00
CA GLU A 153 -4.03 16.58 9.60
C GLU A 153 -4.97 15.70 8.78
N ALA A 154 -4.96 14.38 9.00
CA ALA A 154 -5.87 13.42 8.37
C ALA A 154 -7.35 13.79 8.61
N ILE A 155 -7.71 14.23 9.82
CA ILE A 155 -9.07 14.69 10.12
C ILE A 155 -9.42 15.95 9.34
N LYS A 156 -8.49 16.91 9.24
CA LYS A 156 -8.74 18.16 8.53
C LYS A 156 -8.92 17.91 7.04
N SER A 157 -8.03 17.13 6.44
CA SER A 157 -8.11 16.79 5.01
C SER A 157 -9.36 15.97 4.70
N PHE A 158 -9.74 15.03 5.59
CA PHE A 158 -10.99 14.28 5.49
C PHE A 158 -12.23 15.18 5.54
N LYS A 159 -12.31 16.10 6.50
CA LYS A 159 -13.44 17.06 6.60
C LYS A 159 -13.53 17.96 5.37
N ILE A 160 -12.40 18.46 4.87
CA ILE A 160 -12.34 19.24 3.60
C ILE A 160 -12.84 18.40 2.42
N HIS A 161 -12.46 17.11 2.36
CA HIS A 161 -12.95 16.21 1.33
C HIS A 161 -14.47 16.01 1.41
N GLN A 162 -15.02 15.76 2.61
CA GLN A 162 -16.46 15.63 2.81
C GLN A 162 -17.24 16.87 2.36
N GLU A 163 -16.78 18.07 2.75
CA GLU A 163 -17.40 19.34 2.35
C GLU A 163 -17.40 19.54 0.82
N ARG A 164 -16.31 19.17 0.15
CA ARG A 164 -16.16 19.34 -1.30
C ARG A 164 -17.05 18.39 -2.11
N PHE A 165 -17.23 17.16 -1.64
CA PHE A 165 -17.98 16.13 -2.35
C PHE A 165 -19.41 15.94 -1.84
N GLY A 166 -19.86 16.83 -0.94
CA GLY A 166 -21.26 16.87 -0.47
C GLY A 166 -21.67 15.66 0.34
N GLY A 167 -20.74 15.07 1.09
CA GLY A 167 -21.03 13.96 1.99
C GLY A 167 -21.85 14.44 3.20
N ASP A 168 -22.82 13.62 3.63
CA ASP A 168 -23.42 13.79 4.96
C ASP A 168 -22.35 13.59 6.05
N ASP A 169 -22.60 14.11 7.26
CA ASP A 169 -21.78 13.83 8.44
C ASP A 169 -21.67 12.30 8.64
N VAL A 170 -20.53 11.72 8.26
CA VAL A 170 -20.28 10.29 8.43
C VAL A 170 -20.14 10.02 9.92
N LYS A 171 -21.01 9.15 10.44
CA LYS A 171 -20.90 8.69 11.83
C LYS A 171 -19.71 7.75 11.97
N ILE A 172 -18.57 8.32 12.34
CA ILE A 172 -17.35 7.57 12.61
C ILE A 172 -17.55 6.68 13.85
N ARG A 173 -17.17 5.41 13.72
CA ARG A 173 -17.08 4.46 14.85
C ARG A 173 -15.76 3.73 14.74
N PHE A 174 -14.98 3.80 15.80
CA PHE A 174 -13.70 3.12 15.87
C PHE A 174 -13.90 1.69 16.36
N SER A 175 -13.35 0.72 15.65
CA SER A 175 -13.35 -0.68 16.06
C SER A 175 -12.32 -0.94 17.16
N ASP A 176 -12.50 -2.02 17.92
CA ASP A 176 -11.53 -2.42 18.95
C ASP A 176 -10.18 -2.80 18.33
N GLU A 177 -10.19 -3.37 17.12
CA GLU A 177 -9.01 -3.69 16.33
C GLU A 177 -8.21 -2.43 15.98
N LEU A 178 -8.90 -1.37 15.52
CA LEU A 178 -8.25 -0.09 15.23
C LEU A 178 -7.65 0.56 16.48
N ILE A 179 -8.37 0.52 17.61
CA ILE A 179 -7.88 1.06 18.88
C ILE A 179 -6.61 0.32 19.32
N LEU A 180 -6.56 -1.00 19.12
CA LEU A 180 -5.38 -1.82 19.35
C LEU A 180 -4.20 -1.40 18.46
N GLU A 181 -4.41 -1.29 17.15
CA GLU A 181 -3.40 -0.88 16.17
C GLU A 181 -2.81 0.50 16.52
N LEU A 182 -3.67 1.48 16.82
CA LEU A 182 -3.23 2.83 17.19
C LEU A 182 -2.56 2.90 18.56
N SER A 183 -2.97 2.06 19.51
CA SER A 183 -2.35 1.94 20.83
C SER A 183 -0.88 1.52 20.72
N GLU A 184 -0.61 0.50 19.89
CA GLU A 184 0.75 0.03 19.61
C GLU A 184 1.58 1.11 18.91
N ARG A 185 1.02 1.74 17.87
CA ARG A 185 1.70 2.77 17.07
C ARG A 185 2.04 4.01 17.89
N TRP A 186 1.06 4.58 18.60
CA TRP A 186 1.25 5.81 19.37
C TRP A 186 1.85 5.55 20.75
N LYS A 187 2.06 4.29 21.13
CA LYS A 187 2.56 3.87 22.45
C LYS A 187 1.71 4.48 23.57
N MET A 188 0.40 4.41 23.40
CA MET A 188 -0.61 4.98 24.30
C MET A 188 -1.61 3.91 24.71
N GLU A 189 -2.10 3.99 25.94
CA GLU A 189 -3.18 3.13 26.43
C GLU A 189 -4.46 3.29 25.61
N LYS A 190 -5.21 2.19 25.44
CA LYS A 190 -6.44 2.14 24.62
C LYS A 190 -7.47 3.19 25.00
N GLU A 191 -7.65 3.44 26.30
CA GLU A 191 -8.60 4.45 26.81
C GLU A 191 -8.22 5.85 26.32
N LYS A 192 -6.92 6.18 26.31
CA LYS A 192 -6.42 7.47 25.83
C LYS A 192 -6.53 7.60 24.31
N ILE A 193 -6.35 6.51 23.58
CA ILE A 193 -6.61 6.46 22.13
C ILE A 193 -8.08 6.81 21.88
N LEU A 194 -9.00 6.11 22.55
CA LEU A 194 -10.43 6.31 22.37
C LEU A 194 -10.86 7.74 22.75
N GLU A 195 -10.33 8.30 23.83
CA GLU A 195 -10.56 9.71 24.20
C GLU A 195 -10.07 10.66 23.11
N LYS A 196 -8.85 10.47 22.60
CA LYS A 196 -8.27 11.29 21.54
C LYS A 196 -9.10 11.23 20.25
N LEU A 197 -9.46 10.02 19.82
CA LEU A 197 -10.27 9.79 18.63
C LEU A 197 -11.65 10.46 18.74
N ASN A 198 -12.36 10.29 19.87
CA ASN A 198 -13.67 10.88 20.09
C ASN A 198 -13.65 12.40 20.25
N SER A 199 -12.55 12.98 20.76
CA SER A 199 -12.44 14.44 20.97
C SER A 199 -12.25 15.23 19.68
N SER A 200 -11.84 14.55 18.59
CA SER A 200 -11.44 15.19 17.34
C SER A 200 -12.48 15.11 16.22
N ILE A 201 -13.54 14.31 16.43
CA ILE A 201 -14.65 14.14 15.49
C ILE A 201 -15.76 15.14 15.75
#